data_AF-A0A0E0BT37-F1
#
_entry.id   AF-A0A0E0BT37-F1
#
_cell.length_a   1.000
_cell.length_b   1.000
_cell.length_c   1.000
_cell.angle_alpha   90.00
_cell.angle_beta   90.00
_cell.angle_gamma   90.00
#
_symmetry.space_group_name_H-M   'P 1'
#
loop_
_entity.id
_entity.type
_entity.pdbx_description
1 polymer ?
#
loop_
_entity_poly.entity_id
_entity_poly.type
_entity_poly.pdbx_seq_one_letter_code
_entity_poly.pdbx_strand_id
1 'polypeptide(L)'
;MAAPVLVVVRLDAAAVDPATVAYLRDLVGALNGKTFQLACDSQIAAADAGMFRLRPEPSLLAGVPDSVASAINALEELLRQGSPALAAYQRHTTFLRRARQEEAVGAAMADVVAVNNLINDLQDALEARRAQLVAAQSAKRQVFAEITAAARSPAVFTEESCAWAAAELAALLTRLGQAQEREAEVEMAMARMMPSFLVMFWHLEIAKARVDAAYAVLDAIPEMPNNWMDDFQVVCDGAMRFEESVSVLREYMA
;
A
#
# COMPACT_ATOMS: atom_id res chain seq x y z
N MET A 1 -41.88 -3.88 18.06
CA MET A 1 -41.85 -5.29 17.60
C MET A 1 -40.87 -6.01 18.51
N ALA A 2 -41.37 -6.75 19.50
CA ALA A 2 -40.52 -7.50 20.43
C ALA A 2 -39.99 -8.74 19.70
N ALA A 3 -38.67 -8.97 19.75
CA ALA A 3 -38.08 -10.20 19.24
C ALA A 3 -38.65 -11.41 20.00
N PRO A 4 -39.03 -12.50 19.33
CA PRO A 4 -39.46 -13.71 20.02
C PRO A 4 -38.28 -14.23 20.85
N VAL A 5 -38.46 -14.28 22.17
CA VAL A 5 -37.51 -14.97 23.06
C VAL A 5 -37.65 -16.46 22.76
N LEU A 6 -36.72 -17.00 21.97
CA LEU A 6 -36.54 -18.44 21.83
C LEU A 6 -36.09 -18.96 23.18
N VAL A 7 -37.00 -19.55 23.95
CA VAL A 7 -36.65 -20.25 25.18
C VAL A 7 -35.97 -21.55 24.76
N VAL A 8 -34.64 -21.58 24.78
CA VAL A 8 -33.88 -22.81 24.53
C VAL A 8 -33.89 -23.62 25.82
N VAL A 9 -34.48 -24.82 25.78
CA VAL A 9 -34.48 -25.76 26.90
C VAL A 9 -33.06 -26.24 27.12
N ARG A 10 -32.49 -26.06 28.32
CA ARG A 10 -31.12 -26.51 28.64
C ARG A 10 -30.98 -28.02 28.50
N LEU A 11 -29.78 -28.47 28.12
CA LEU A 11 -29.45 -29.88 27.95
C LEU A 11 -29.71 -30.69 29.22
N ASP A 12 -30.60 -31.69 29.12
CA ASP A 12 -30.70 -32.79 30.07
C ASP A 12 -29.91 -34.00 29.54
N ALA A 13 -28.73 -34.22 30.12
CA ALA A 13 -27.82 -35.29 29.70
C ALA A 13 -28.38 -36.70 29.92
N ALA A 14 -29.45 -36.87 30.70
CA ALA A 14 -30.11 -38.17 30.87
C ALA A 14 -31.12 -38.47 29.75
N ALA A 15 -31.55 -37.44 29.01
CA ALA A 15 -32.54 -37.54 27.95
C ALA A 15 -31.94 -37.60 26.53
N VAL A 16 -30.63 -37.36 26.41
CA VAL A 16 -29.90 -37.28 25.12
C VAL A 16 -28.78 -38.32 25.10
N ASP A 17 -28.56 -38.95 23.94
CA ASP A 17 -27.50 -39.92 23.76
C ASP A 17 -26.10 -39.33 24.12
N PRO A 18 -25.26 -40.06 24.88
CA PRO A 18 -23.95 -39.57 25.30
C PRO A 18 -23.01 -39.17 24.15
N ALA A 19 -23.09 -39.82 22.99
CA ALA A 19 -22.27 -39.45 21.83
C ALA A 19 -22.72 -38.11 21.25
N THR A 20 -24.02 -37.84 21.25
CA THR A 20 -24.57 -36.53 20.86
C THR A 20 -24.16 -35.42 21.81
N VAL A 21 -24.16 -35.68 23.12
CA VAL A 21 -23.64 -34.70 24.11
C VAL A 21 -22.16 -34.41 23.90
N ALA A 22 -21.35 -35.43 23.61
CA ALA A 22 -19.93 -35.26 23.31
C ALA A 22 -19.71 -34.41 22.04
N TYR A 23 -20.42 -34.73 20.96
CA TYR A 23 -20.38 -33.98 19.71
C TYR A 23 -20.75 -32.49 19.91
N LEU A 24 -21.83 -32.20 20.65
CA LEU A 24 -22.26 -30.83 20.91
C LEU A 24 -21.22 -30.05 21.73
N ARG A 25 -20.58 -30.70 22.70
CA ARG A 25 -19.49 -30.09 23.48
C ARG A 25 -18.29 -29.76 22.60
N ASP A 26 -17.90 -30.67 21.72
CA ASP A 26 -16.79 -30.46 20.80
C ASP A 26 -17.11 -29.36 19.77
N LEU A 27 -18.32 -29.35 19.23
CA LEU A 27 -18.80 -28.32 18.31
C LEU A 27 -18.82 -26.93 18.96
N VAL A 28 -19.42 -26.80 20.15
CA VAL A 28 -19.44 -25.53 20.90
C VAL A 28 -18.03 -25.11 21.29
N GLY A 29 -17.18 -26.05 21.70
CA GLY A 29 -15.77 -25.79 22.00
C GLY A 29 -15.01 -25.26 20.78
N ALA A 30 -15.20 -25.86 19.62
CA ALA A 30 -14.57 -25.45 18.37
C ALA A 30 -15.05 -24.08 17.84
N LEU A 31 -16.26 -23.66 18.22
CA LEU A 31 -16.89 -22.38 17.88
C LEU A 31 -16.72 -21.31 18.97
N ASN A 32 -16.13 -21.67 20.12
CA ASN A 32 -16.02 -20.76 21.25
C ASN A 32 -15.10 -19.59 20.89
N GLY A 33 -15.60 -18.36 21.11
CA GLY A 33 -14.86 -17.12 20.82
C GLY A 33 -14.60 -16.83 19.33
N LYS A 34 -15.11 -17.63 18.39
CA LYS A 34 -14.90 -17.40 16.95
C LYS A 34 -16.01 -16.54 16.34
N THR A 35 -15.62 -15.63 15.46
CA THR A 35 -16.53 -14.99 14.49
C THR A 35 -16.76 -15.92 13.30
N PHE A 36 -17.74 -15.61 12.44
CA PHE A 36 -17.98 -16.35 11.21
C PHE A 36 -16.72 -16.47 10.34
N GLN A 37 -15.99 -15.37 10.17
CA GLN A 37 -14.73 -15.32 9.40
C GLN A 37 -13.68 -16.29 9.97
N LEU A 38 -13.44 -16.25 11.29
CA LEU A 38 -12.49 -17.14 11.95
C LEU A 38 -12.91 -18.61 11.88
N ALA A 39 -14.22 -18.88 11.90
CA ALA A 39 -14.75 -20.22 11.72
C ALA A 39 -14.57 -20.73 10.28
N CYS A 40 -14.81 -19.88 9.27
CA CYS A 40 -14.52 -20.18 7.87
C CYS A 40 -13.03 -20.46 7.65
N ASP A 41 -12.14 -19.57 8.12
CA ASP A 41 -10.69 -19.74 8.00
C ASP A 41 -10.22 -21.05 8.65
N SER A 42 -10.77 -21.36 9.83
CA SER A 42 -10.51 -22.64 10.51
C SER A 42 -10.93 -23.83 9.66
N GLN A 43 -12.10 -23.78 9.00
CA GLN A 43 -12.57 -24.86 8.15
C GLN A 43 -11.71 -25.02 6.91
N ILE A 44 -11.38 -23.91 6.23
CA ILE A 44 -10.54 -23.91 5.04
C ILE A 44 -9.17 -24.51 5.34
N ALA A 45 -8.57 -24.17 6.48
CA ALA A 45 -7.28 -24.71 6.92
C ALA A 45 -7.38 -26.16 7.41
N ALA A 46 -8.52 -26.59 7.96
CA ALA A 46 -8.70 -27.92 8.52
C ALA A 46 -8.68 -29.04 7.48
N ALA A 47 -8.71 -28.71 6.18
CA ALA A 47 -8.77 -29.64 5.06
C ALA A 47 -9.81 -30.74 5.33
N ASP A 48 -9.29 -31.90 5.66
CA ASP A 48 -10.04 -33.08 5.97
C ASP A 48 -10.69 -32.98 7.37
N ALA A 49 -9.98 -32.55 8.41
CA ALA A 49 -10.38 -32.52 9.83
C ALA A 49 -11.49 -31.51 10.21
N GLY A 50 -12.48 -31.29 9.34
CA GLY A 50 -13.57 -30.35 9.53
C GLY A 50 -14.44 -30.63 10.77
N MET A 51 -15.09 -29.58 11.27
CA MET A 51 -15.80 -29.57 12.56
C MET A 51 -17.01 -30.51 12.61
N PHE A 52 -17.53 -30.90 11.44
CA PHE A 52 -18.72 -31.74 11.28
C PHE A 52 -18.39 -33.20 10.96
N ARG A 53 -17.11 -33.61 11.00
CA ARG A 53 -16.69 -34.99 10.67
C ARG A 53 -17.34 -36.06 11.52
N LEU A 54 -17.52 -35.77 12.80
CA LEU A 54 -18.06 -36.71 13.80
C LEU A 54 -19.55 -36.51 14.01
N ARG A 55 -20.26 -35.89 13.05
CA ARG A 55 -21.68 -35.66 13.17
C ARG A 55 -22.41 -37.00 13.40
N PRO A 56 -23.15 -37.16 14.51
CA PRO A 56 -23.93 -38.35 14.77
C PRO A 56 -24.98 -38.58 13.67
N GLU A 57 -25.26 -39.84 13.32
CA GLU A 57 -26.34 -40.18 12.39
C GLU A 57 -27.69 -39.60 12.86
N PRO A 58 -28.67 -39.37 11.96
CA PRO A 58 -29.93 -38.70 12.29
C PRO A 58 -30.69 -39.35 13.46
N SER A 59 -30.52 -40.65 13.65
CA SER A 59 -31.07 -41.46 14.75
C SER A 59 -30.51 -41.09 16.13
N LEU A 60 -29.30 -40.51 16.20
CA LEU A 60 -28.62 -40.13 17.44
C LEU A 60 -28.96 -38.70 17.91
N LEU A 61 -29.59 -37.88 17.08
CA LEU A 61 -30.13 -36.56 17.48
C LEU A 61 -31.50 -36.66 18.17
N ALA A 62 -32.01 -37.87 18.42
CA ALA A 62 -33.26 -38.09 19.15
C ALA A 62 -33.18 -37.50 20.56
N GLY A 63 -34.16 -36.66 20.92
CA GLY A 63 -34.21 -35.95 22.22
C GLY A 63 -33.61 -34.54 22.21
N VAL A 64 -32.98 -34.11 21.11
CA VAL A 64 -32.50 -32.74 20.93
C VAL A 64 -33.65 -31.84 20.43
N PRO A 65 -33.85 -30.63 20.99
CA PRO A 65 -34.88 -29.70 20.50
C PRO A 65 -34.70 -29.34 19.03
N ASP A 66 -35.81 -29.14 18.30
CA ASP A 66 -35.78 -28.79 16.87
C ASP A 66 -34.96 -27.52 16.59
N SER A 67 -34.95 -26.55 17.50
CA SER A 67 -34.15 -25.32 17.38
C SER A 67 -32.64 -25.61 17.38
N VAL A 68 -32.18 -26.54 18.21
CA VAL A 68 -30.78 -26.96 18.30
C VAL A 68 -30.40 -27.78 17.07
N ALA A 69 -31.27 -28.70 16.63
CA ALA A 69 -31.06 -29.44 15.38
C ALA A 69 -30.99 -28.51 14.15
N SER A 70 -31.87 -27.51 14.09
CA SER A 70 -31.87 -26.47 13.05
C SER A 70 -30.59 -25.63 13.07
N ALA A 71 -30.12 -25.21 14.26
CA ALA A 71 -28.87 -24.48 14.41
C ALA A 71 -27.65 -25.28 13.93
N ILE A 72 -27.58 -26.58 14.23
CA ILE A 72 -26.51 -27.46 13.73
C ILE A 72 -26.55 -27.56 12.22
N ASN A 73 -27.75 -27.76 11.64
CA ASN A 73 -27.91 -27.82 10.18
C ASN A 73 -27.49 -26.51 9.52
N ALA A 74 -27.88 -25.36 10.07
CA ALA A 74 -27.47 -24.05 9.56
C ALA A 74 -25.95 -23.87 9.63
N LEU A 75 -25.29 -24.25 10.73
CA LEU A 75 -23.84 -24.16 10.83
C LEU A 75 -23.13 -25.08 9.84
N GLU A 76 -23.67 -26.28 9.60
CA GLU A 76 -23.11 -27.19 8.61
C GLU A 76 -23.31 -26.67 7.18
N GLU A 77 -24.49 -26.14 6.85
CA GLU A 77 -24.75 -25.48 5.57
C GLU A 77 -23.77 -24.33 5.30
N LEU A 78 -23.35 -23.62 6.35
CA LEU A 78 -22.45 -22.47 6.24
C LEU A 78 -20.97 -22.85 6.18
N LEU A 79 -20.55 -23.83 6.97
CA LEU A 79 -19.14 -24.09 7.28
C LEU A 79 -18.64 -25.42 6.74
N ARG A 80 -19.50 -26.33 6.28
CA ARG A 80 -19.05 -27.60 5.72
C ARG A 80 -18.19 -27.35 4.48
N GLN A 81 -17.12 -28.14 4.36
CA GLN A 81 -16.27 -28.13 3.18
C GLN A 81 -17.09 -28.38 1.91
N GLY A 82 -16.89 -27.54 0.90
CA GLY A 82 -17.67 -27.54 -0.34
C GLY A 82 -19.04 -26.86 -0.26
N SER A 83 -19.42 -26.28 0.89
CA SER A 83 -20.66 -25.52 0.97
C SER A 83 -20.61 -24.24 0.11
N PRO A 84 -21.76 -23.80 -0.44
CA PRO A 84 -21.83 -22.55 -1.21
C PRO A 84 -21.40 -21.32 -0.43
N ALA A 85 -21.73 -21.26 0.87
CA ALA A 85 -21.37 -20.14 1.74
C ALA A 85 -19.86 -20.06 1.99
N LEU A 86 -19.21 -21.19 2.28
CA LEU A 86 -17.75 -21.22 2.44
C LEU A 86 -17.03 -20.89 1.13
N ALA A 87 -17.54 -21.35 -0.01
CA ALA A 87 -17.01 -20.99 -1.33
C ALA A 87 -17.19 -19.50 -1.64
N ALA A 88 -18.34 -18.91 -1.31
CA ALA A 88 -18.58 -17.47 -1.44
C ALA A 88 -17.62 -16.67 -0.54
N TYR A 89 -17.37 -17.11 0.69
CA TYR A 89 -16.37 -16.51 1.57
C TYR A 89 -14.95 -16.56 0.98
N GLN A 90 -14.51 -17.69 0.44
CA GLN A 90 -13.20 -17.81 -0.23
C GLN A 90 -13.08 -16.85 -1.43
N ARG A 91 -14.12 -16.75 -2.25
CA ARG A 91 -14.15 -15.81 -3.36
C ARG A 91 -14.11 -14.35 -2.89
N HIS A 92 -14.89 -14.02 -1.86
CA HIS A 92 -14.91 -12.69 -1.26
C HIS A 92 -13.55 -12.28 -0.67
N THR A 93 -12.89 -13.16 0.07
CA THR A 93 -11.54 -12.88 0.62
C THR A 93 -10.49 -12.72 -0.48
N THR A 94 -10.58 -13.51 -1.56
CA THR A 94 -9.72 -13.37 -2.74
C THR A 94 -9.92 -12.01 -3.42
N PHE A 95 -11.18 -11.60 -3.61
CA PHE A 95 -11.54 -10.27 -4.12
C PHE A 95 -10.96 -9.15 -3.26
N LEU A 96 -11.16 -9.19 -1.93
CA LEU A 96 -10.61 -8.18 -1.02
C LEU A 96 -9.08 -8.12 -1.06
N ARG A 97 -8.42 -9.29 -1.14
CA ARG A 97 -6.97 -9.37 -1.27
C ARG A 97 -6.50 -8.73 -2.57
N ARG A 98 -7.18 -9.00 -3.68
CA ARG A 98 -6.88 -8.41 -4.99
C ARG A 98 -7.06 -6.89 -4.97
N ALA A 99 -8.20 -6.39 -4.47
CA ALA A 99 -8.48 -4.97 -4.38
C ALA A 99 -7.41 -4.20 -3.57
N ARG A 100 -7.01 -4.73 -2.41
CA ARG A 100 -5.90 -4.16 -1.61
C ARG A 100 -4.57 -4.16 -2.38
N GLN A 101 -4.33 -5.19 -3.18
CA GLN A 101 -3.12 -5.28 -3.99
C GLN A 101 -3.14 -4.28 -5.16
N GLU A 102 -4.31 -4.05 -5.77
CA GLU A 102 -4.50 -3.00 -6.80
C GLU A 102 -4.22 -1.60 -6.22
N GLU A 103 -4.68 -1.32 -4.99
CA GLU A 103 -4.33 -0.09 -4.27
C GLU A 103 -2.82 0.02 -4.03
N ALA A 104 -2.15 -1.07 -3.65
CA ALA A 104 -0.70 -1.10 -3.44
C ALA A 104 0.08 -0.85 -4.74
N VAL A 105 -0.38 -1.39 -5.87
CA VAL A 105 0.17 -1.08 -7.19
C VAL A 105 0.02 0.42 -7.49
N GLY A 106 -1.18 0.97 -7.29
CA GLY A 106 -1.44 2.40 -7.48
C GLY A 106 -0.52 3.29 -6.62
N ALA A 107 -0.29 2.92 -5.36
CA ALA A 107 0.64 3.62 -4.48
C ALA A 107 2.09 3.53 -4.99
N ALA A 108 2.55 2.36 -5.43
CA ALA A 108 3.89 2.19 -6.00
C ALA A 108 4.07 3.01 -7.30
N MET A 109 3.04 3.11 -8.14
CA MET A 109 3.08 3.94 -9.34
C MET A 109 3.13 5.43 -8.99
N ALA A 110 2.41 5.85 -7.94
CA ALA A 110 2.49 7.22 -7.44
C ALA A 110 3.90 7.59 -6.96
N ASP A 111 4.61 6.65 -6.31
CA ASP A 111 6.02 6.85 -5.93
C ASP A 111 6.91 7.10 -7.16
N VAL A 112 6.73 6.34 -8.25
CA VAL A 112 7.47 6.56 -9.50
C VAL A 112 7.22 7.96 -10.05
N VAL A 113 5.96 8.40 -10.08
CA VAL A 113 5.59 9.75 -10.52
C VAL A 113 6.23 10.82 -9.63
N ALA A 114 6.20 10.63 -8.31
CA ALA A 114 6.79 11.56 -7.35
C ALA A 114 8.31 11.70 -7.55
N VAL A 115 9.04 10.59 -7.71
CA VAL A 115 10.48 10.61 -7.98
C VAL A 115 10.77 11.26 -9.34
N ASN A 116 9.97 10.97 -10.36
CA ASN A 116 10.14 11.58 -11.68
C ASN A 116 9.95 13.11 -11.64
N ASN A 117 8.99 13.60 -10.85
CA ASN A 117 8.81 15.04 -10.65
C ASN A 117 10.04 15.69 -9.98
N LEU A 118 10.62 15.04 -8.95
CA LEU A 118 11.85 15.52 -8.33
C LEU A 118 13.05 15.53 -9.31
N ILE A 119 13.12 14.55 -10.22
CA ILE A 119 14.14 14.56 -11.28
C ILE A 119 13.94 15.76 -12.20
N ASN A 120 12.71 16.07 -12.60
CA ASN A 120 12.40 17.23 -13.42
C ASN A 120 12.77 18.54 -12.70
N ASP A 121 12.44 18.68 -11.42
CA ASP A 121 12.81 19.85 -10.62
C ASP A 121 14.34 20.05 -10.57
N LEU A 122 15.11 18.95 -10.44
CA LEU A 122 16.57 19.00 -10.50
C LEU A 122 17.08 19.40 -11.88
N GLN A 123 16.44 18.93 -12.95
CA GLN A 123 16.78 19.31 -14.33
C GLN A 123 16.53 20.80 -14.56
N ASP A 124 15.39 21.33 -14.11
CA ASP A 124 15.07 22.76 -14.19
C ASP A 124 16.08 23.61 -13.42
N ALA A 125 16.45 23.18 -12.21
CA ALA A 125 17.47 23.84 -11.41
C ALA A 125 18.84 23.81 -12.11
N LEU A 126 19.21 22.69 -12.75
CA LEU A 126 20.46 22.57 -13.50
C LEU A 126 20.48 23.50 -14.71
N GLU A 127 19.37 23.60 -15.44
CA GLU A 127 19.26 24.46 -16.62
C GLU A 127 19.32 25.94 -16.22
N ALA A 128 18.69 26.31 -15.10
CA ALA A 128 18.85 27.65 -14.52
C ALA A 128 20.32 27.96 -14.17
N ARG A 129 21.07 26.99 -13.63
CA ARG A 129 22.50 27.16 -13.34
C ARG A 129 23.34 27.26 -14.62
N ARG A 130 23.01 26.51 -15.67
CA ARG A 130 23.67 26.64 -16.99
C ARG A 130 23.47 28.05 -17.57
N ALA A 131 22.26 28.59 -17.48
CA ALA A 131 22.00 29.96 -17.91
C ALA A 131 22.83 30.98 -17.12
N GLN A 132 22.95 30.80 -15.80
CA GLN A 132 23.82 31.63 -14.95
C GLN A 132 25.29 31.52 -15.34
N LEU A 133 25.77 30.32 -15.68
CA LEU A 133 27.15 30.11 -16.13
C LEU A 133 27.43 30.85 -17.44
N VAL A 134 26.52 30.75 -18.41
CA VAL A 134 26.62 31.47 -19.68
C VAL A 134 26.64 32.99 -19.44
N ALA A 135 25.81 33.50 -18.54
CA ALA A 135 25.80 34.91 -18.17
C ALA A 135 27.13 35.35 -17.51
N ALA A 136 27.66 34.55 -16.58
CA ALA A 136 28.95 34.82 -15.93
C ALA A 136 30.11 34.84 -16.94
N GLN A 137 30.14 33.86 -17.85
CA GLN A 137 31.13 33.79 -18.93
C GLN A 137 31.03 34.99 -19.87
N SER A 138 29.81 35.43 -20.20
CA SER A 138 29.59 36.63 -21.02
C SER A 138 30.12 37.88 -20.34
N ALA A 139 29.81 38.06 -19.04
CA ALA A 139 30.30 39.19 -18.25
C ALA A 139 31.85 39.21 -18.19
N LYS A 140 32.48 38.04 -18.00
CA LYS A 140 33.95 37.91 -18.05
C LYS A 140 34.51 38.36 -19.40
N ARG A 141 33.92 37.90 -20.52
CA ARG A 141 34.34 38.29 -21.88
C ARG A 141 34.19 39.79 -22.11
N GLN A 142 33.11 40.40 -21.60
CA GLN A 142 32.89 41.84 -21.70
C GLN A 142 34.00 42.63 -20.99
N VAL A 143 34.36 42.25 -19.76
CA VAL A 143 35.46 42.91 -19.03
C VAL A 143 36.79 42.77 -19.78
N PHE A 144 37.07 41.59 -20.38
CA PHE A 144 38.25 41.42 -21.24
C PHE A 144 38.24 42.35 -22.46
N ALA A 145 37.07 42.54 -23.09
CA ALA A 145 36.93 43.45 -24.22
C ALA A 145 37.17 44.91 -23.80
N GLU A 146 36.65 45.33 -22.64
CA GLU A 146 36.88 46.66 -22.05
C GLU A 146 38.39 46.90 -21.78
N ILE A 147 39.08 45.93 -21.16
CA ILE A 147 40.54 45.99 -20.94
C ILE A 147 41.29 46.13 -22.26
N THR A 148 40.91 45.34 -23.26
CA THR A 148 41.55 45.38 -24.58
C THR A 148 41.33 46.72 -25.30
N ALA A 149 40.13 47.30 -25.17
CA ALA A 149 39.81 48.60 -25.73
C ALA A 149 40.60 49.71 -25.04
N ALA A 150 40.66 49.70 -23.71
CA ALA A 150 41.46 50.65 -22.92
C ALA A 150 42.95 50.61 -23.33
N ALA A 151 43.51 49.40 -23.52
CA ALA A 151 44.90 49.22 -23.96
C ALA A 151 45.18 49.73 -25.38
N ARG A 152 44.15 49.84 -26.25
CA ARG A 152 44.27 50.33 -27.63
C ARG A 152 43.96 51.81 -27.80
N SER A 153 43.55 52.50 -26.73
CA SER A 153 43.20 53.92 -26.77
C SER A 153 44.45 54.78 -27.02
N PRO A 154 44.41 55.78 -27.93
CA PRO A 154 45.53 56.68 -28.16
C PRO A 154 45.84 57.50 -26.90
N ALA A 155 47.05 57.33 -26.36
CA ALA A 155 47.46 58.00 -25.13
C ALA A 155 47.73 59.49 -25.37
N VAL A 156 47.07 60.35 -24.59
CA VAL A 156 47.55 61.70 -24.31
C VAL A 156 48.51 61.56 -23.12
N PHE A 157 49.80 61.82 -23.29
CA PHE A 157 50.80 61.61 -22.24
C PHE A 157 50.92 62.82 -21.32
N THR A 158 49.96 62.98 -20.41
CA THR A 158 50.08 63.86 -19.24
C THR A 158 50.18 63.01 -17.97
N GLU A 159 50.71 63.56 -16.89
CA GLU A 159 50.85 62.83 -15.62
C GLU A 159 49.46 62.43 -15.05
N GLU A 160 48.48 63.32 -15.19
CA GLU A 160 47.10 63.11 -14.77
C GLU A 160 46.37 62.03 -15.61
N SER A 161 46.59 61.98 -16.92
CA SER A 161 46.01 60.95 -17.78
C SER A 161 46.60 59.56 -17.52
N CYS A 162 47.90 59.48 -17.20
CA CYS A 162 48.55 58.24 -16.79
C CYS A 162 47.98 57.71 -15.46
N ALA A 163 47.80 58.58 -14.47
CA ALA A 163 47.22 58.20 -13.18
C ALA A 163 45.76 57.71 -13.32
N TRP A 164 44.95 58.39 -14.14
CA TRP A 164 43.57 57.99 -14.41
C TRP A 164 43.50 56.63 -15.13
N ALA A 165 44.32 56.42 -16.17
CA ALA A 165 44.36 55.14 -16.89
C ALA A 165 44.79 53.97 -16.01
N ALA A 166 45.75 54.19 -15.09
CA ALA A 166 46.16 53.18 -14.11
C ALA A 166 45.03 52.81 -13.15
N ALA A 167 44.26 53.80 -12.66
CA ALA A 167 43.11 53.57 -11.80
C ALA A 167 41.98 52.83 -12.52
N GLU A 168 41.69 53.19 -13.78
CA GLU A 168 40.69 52.51 -14.61
C GLU A 168 41.07 51.05 -14.87
N LEU A 169 42.34 50.79 -15.22
CA LEU A 169 42.83 49.43 -15.41
C LEU A 169 42.76 48.60 -14.11
N ALA A 170 43.11 49.18 -12.96
CA ALA A 170 43.00 48.51 -11.66
C ALA A 170 41.53 48.15 -11.33
N ALA A 171 40.58 49.02 -11.65
CA ALA A 171 39.15 48.76 -11.49
C ALA A 171 38.66 47.63 -12.42
N LEU A 172 39.11 47.61 -13.68
CA LEU A 172 38.78 46.55 -14.64
C LEU A 172 39.35 45.20 -14.23
N LEU A 173 40.59 45.15 -13.75
CA LEU A 173 41.21 43.92 -13.25
C LEU A 173 40.47 43.38 -12.01
N THR A 174 40.02 44.27 -11.13
CA THR A 174 39.19 43.89 -9.97
C THR A 174 37.86 43.29 -10.44
N ARG A 175 37.17 43.93 -11.40
CA ARG A 175 35.93 43.41 -12.00
C ARG A 175 36.14 42.06 -12.69
N LEU A 176 37.29 41.86 -13.33
CA LEU A 176 37.64 40.60 -13.98
C LEU A 176 37.78 39.47 -12.95
N GLY A 177 38.49 39.73 -11.84
CA GLY A 177 38.62 38.77 -10.74
C GLY A 177 37.24 38.35 -10.19
N GLN A 178 36.37 39.32 -9.92
CA GLN A 178 35.00 39.04 -9.47
C GLN A 178 34.18 38.24 -10.50
N ALA A 179 34.37 38.48 -11.80
CA ALA A 179 33.68 37.72 -12.85
C ALA A 179 34.19 36.27 -12.91
N GLN A 180 35.50 36.04 -12.73
CA GLN A 180 36.09 34.71 -12.66
C GLN A 180 35.62 33.94 -11.42
N GLU A 181 35.55 34.59 -10.26
CA GLU A 181 35.02 34.00 -9.03
C GLU A 181 33.56 33.56 -9.21
N ARG A 182 32.71 34.44 -9.75
CA ARG A 182 31.30 34.11 -10.01
C ARG A 182 31.12 32.93 -10.97
N GLU A 183 31.93 32.84 -12.02
CA GLU A 183 31.92 31.69 -12.93
C GLU A 183 32.30 30.40 -12.19
N ALA A 184 33.40 30.41 -11.43
CA ALA A 184 33.84 29.26 -10.65
C ALA A 184 32.81 28.84 -9.58
N GLU A 185 32.14 29.80 -8.93
CA GLU A 185 31.07 29.54 -7.97
C GLU A 185 29.89 28.79 -8.61
N VAL A 186 29.47 29.21 -9.80
CA VAL A 186 28.38 28.54 -10.53
C VAL A 186 28.82 27.16 -11.00
N GLU A 187 30.04 26.99 -11.49
CA GLU A 187 30.59 25.68 -11.86
C GLU A 187 30.64 24.73 -10.65
N MET A 188 31.13 25.20 -9.50
CA MET A 188 31.14 24.42 -8.26
C MET A 188 29.71 24.09 -7.78
N ALA A 189 28.76 25.03 -7.93
CA ALA A 189 27.37 24.76 -7.60
C ALA A 189 26.78 23.67 -8.50
N MET A 190 27.03 23.71 -9.81
CA MET A 190 26.62 22.67 -10.76
C MET A 190 27.27 21.32 -10.45
N ALA A 191 28.57 21.30 -10.15
CA ALA A 191 29.27 20.07 -9.77
C ALA A 191 28.68 19.43 -8.51
N ARG A 192 28.27 20.24 -7.53
CA ARG A 192 27.60 19.78 -6.31
C ARG A 192 26.19 19.20 -6.55
N MET A 193 25.56 19.49 -7.67
CA MET A 193 24.26 18.91 -8.02
C MET A 193 24.36 17.49 -8.59
N MET A 194 25.53 17.09 -9.12
CA MET A 194 25.68 15.78 -9.77
C MET A 194 25.36 14.56 -8.87
N PRO A 195 25.78 14.52 -7.60
CA PRO A 195 25.40 13.44 -6.70
C PRO A 195 23.89 13.30 -6.53
N SER A 196 23.14 14.42 -6.51
CA SER A 196 21.69 14.41 -6.37
C SER A 196 21.00 13.72 -7.55
N PHE A 197 21.50 13.91 -8.78
CA PHE A 197 20.98 13.20 -9.95
C PHE A 197 21.18 11.69 -9.83
N LEU A 198 22.38 11.24 -9.45
CA LEU A 198 22.68 9.81 -9.29
C LEU A 198 21.78 9.16 -8.25
N VAL A 199 21.58 9.84 -7.11
CA VAL A 199 20.68 9.38 -6.05
C VAL A 199 19.24 9.31 -6.54
N MET A 200 18.75 10.31 -7.28
CA MET A 200 17.39 10.27 -7.82
C MET A 200 17.18 9.19 -8.88
N PHE A 201 18.16 8.93 -9.76
CA PHE A 201 18.08 7.82 -10.70
C PHE A 201 18.02 6.47 -9.98
N TRP A 202 18.80 6.31 -8.91
CA TRP A 202 18.72 5.10 -8.08
C TRP A 202 17.35 4.95 -7.41
N HIS A 203 16.79 6.03 -6.87
CA HIS A 203 15.43 5.99 -6.30
C HIS A 203 14.37 5.65 -7.35
N LEU A 204 14.53 6.13 -8.58
CA LEU A 204 13.61 5.81 -9.67
C LEU A 204 13.63 4.32 -10.01
N GLU A 205 14.81 3.71 -10.09
CA GLU A 205 14.94 2.27 -10.34
C GLU A 205 14.36 1.44 -9.19
N ILE A 206 14.58 1.85 -7.94
CA ILE A 206 13.92 1.22 -6.78
C ILE A 206 12.40 1.33 -6.88
N ALA A 207 11.87 2.51 -7.23
CA ALA A 207 10.43 2.72 -7.33
C ALA A 207 9.81 1.86 -8.44
N LYS A 208 10.45 1.77 -9.61
CA LYS A 208 10.02 0.86 -10.69
C LYS A 208 10.04 -0.61 -10.25
N ALA A 209 11.11 -1.05 -9.59
CA ALA A 209 11.18 -2.42 -9.08
C ALA A 209 10.07 -2.74 -8.06
N ARG A 210 9.64 -1.76 -7.26
CA ARG A 210 8.48 -1.92 -6.36
C ARG A 210 7.17 -2.05 -7.11
N VAL A 211 6.99 -1.29 -8.20
CA VAL A 211 5.83 -1.43 -9.10
C VAL A 211 5.81 -2.83 -9.71
N ASP A 212 6.93 -3.30 -10.26
CA ASP A 212 7.04 -4.63 -10.85
C ASP A 212 6.74 -5.74 -9.81
N ALA A 213 7.28 -5.60 -8.59
CA ALA A 213 6.99 -6.53 -7.50
C ALA A 213 5.51 -6.51 -7.10
N ALA A 214 4.89 -5.33 -7.07
CA ALA A 214 3.47 -5.19 -6.75
C ALA A 214 2.57 -5.82 -7.83
N TYR A 215 2.92 -5.66 -9.11
CA TYR A 215 2.25 -6.34 -10.23
C TYR A 215 2.42 -7.86 -10.16
N ALA A 216 3.64 -8.36 -9.91
CA ALA A 216 3.87 -9.79 -9.78
C ALA A 216 3.00 -10.44 -8.69
N VAL A 217 2.78 -9.74 -7.57
CA VAL A 217 1.86 -10.19 -6.52
C VAL A 217 0.39 -10.10 -6.97
N LEU A 218 0.02 -9.05 -7.70
CA LEU A 218 -1.34 -8.89 -8.24
C LEU A 218 -1.69 -10.00 -9.24
N ASP A 219 -0.77 -10.31 -10.16
CA ASP A 219 -0.91 -11.35 -11.19
C ASP A 219 -1.03 -12.75 -10.58
N ALA A 220 -0.44 -12.96 -9.40
CA ALA A 220 -0.56 -14.22 -8.66
C ALA A 220 -1.95 -14.40 -7.99
N ILE A 221 -2.74 -13.34 -7.85
CA ILE A 221 -4.08 -13.41 -7.28
C ILE A 221 -5.08 -13.63 -8.42
N PRO A 222 -5.94 -14.66 -8.38
CA PRO A 222 -6.91 -14.91 -9.44
C PRO A 222 -7.81 -13.71 -9.72
N GLU A 223 -8.10 -13.48 -11.00
CA GLU A 223 -9.17 -12.55 -11.40
C GLU A 223 -10.53 -13.10 -10.99
N MET A 224 -11.33 -12.26 -10.36
CA MET A 224 -12.66 -12.62 -9.90
C MET A 224 -13.72 -12.10 -10.86
N PRO A 225 -14.79 -12.87 -11.12
CA PRO A 225 -15.92 -12.36 -11.88
C PRO A 225 -16.52 -11.12 -11.20
N ASN A 226 -17.10 -10.21 -11.98
CA ASN A 226 -17.72 -8.98 -11.48
C ASN A 226 -18.97 -9.19 -10.58
N ASN A 227 -19.34 -10.42 -10.20
CA ASN A 227 -20.49 -10.71 -9.34
C ASN A 227 -20.19 -10.68 -7.83
N TRP A 228 -19.10 -10.03 -7.42
CA TRP A 228 -18.61 -10.01 -6.03
C TRP A 228 -19.66 -9.54 -4.99
N MET A 229 -20.65 -8.75 -5.42
CA MET A 229 -21.72 -8.26 -4.56
C MET A 229 -22.61 -9.41 -4.04
N ASP A 230 -22.86 -10.43 -4.87
CA ASP A 230 -23.64 -11.60 -4.47
C ASP A 230 -22.90 -12.39 -3.39
N ASP A 231 -21.59 -12.59 -3.57
CA ASP A 231 -20.73 -13.27 -2.59
C ASP A 231 -20.65 -12.49 -1.27
N PHE A 232 -20.57 -11.15 -1.34
CA PHE A 232 -20.60 -10.30 -0.15
C PHE A 232 -21.91 -10.46 0.64
N GLN A 233 -23.05 -10.45 -0.06
CA GLN A 233 -24.35 -10.64 0.59
C GLN A 233 -24.45 -12.02 1.25
N VAL A 234 -24.00 -13.09 0.57
CA VAL A 234 -23.96 -14.45 1.13
C VAL A 234 -23.08 -14.50 2.39
N VAL A 235 -21.95 -13.79 2.42
CA VAL A 235 -21.07 -13.72 3.59
C VAL A 235 -21.75 -12.97 4.75
N CYS A 236 -22.44 -11.86 4.48
CA CYS A 236 -23.18 -11.11 5.51
C CYS A 236 -24.33 -11.94 6.10
N ASP A 237 -25.14 -12.58 5.25
CA ASP A 237 -26.24 -13.44 5.66
C ASP A 237 -25.73 -14.67 6.43
N GLY A 238 -24.61 -15.23 5.98
CA GLY A 238 -23.90 -16.31 6.65
C GLY A 238 -23.40 -15.91 8.04
N ALA A 239 -22.86 -14.69 8.20
CA ALA A 239 -22.41 -14.19 9.49
C ALA A 239 -23.56 -14.04 10.49
N MET A 240 -24.70 -13.49 10.07
CA MET A 240 -25.90 -13.37 10.93
C MET A 240 -26.42 -14.74 11.35
N ARG A 241 -26.62 -15.66 10.38
CA ARG A 241 -27.10 -17.03 10.66
C ARG A 241 -26.13 -17.82 11.54
N PHE A 242 -24.83 -17.59 11.39
CA PHE A 242 -23.81 -18.19 12.24
C PHE A 242 -23.94 -17.73 13.70
N GLU A 243 -24.07 -16.42 13.94
CA GLU A 243 -24.19 -15.88 15.29
C GLU A 243 -25.47 -16.35 15.99
N GLU A 244 -26.59 -16.38 15.28
CA GLU A 244 -27.87 -16.93 15.77
C GLU A 244 -27.72 -18.41 16.16
N SER A 245 -27.15 -19.22 15.26
CA SER A 245 -27.01 -20.67 15.47
C SER A 245 -26.03 -21.01 16.60
N VAL A 246 -24.91 -20.28 16.69
CA VAL A 246 -23.95 -20.43 17.80
C VAL A 246 -24.58 -20.05 19.13
N SER A 247 -25.41 -19.01 19.16
CA SER A 247 -26.10 -18.57 20.38
C SER A 247 -27.06 -19.65 20.90
N VAL A 248 -27.85 -20.26 20.00
CA VAL A 248 -28.73 -21.39 20.35
C VAL A 248 -27.93 -22.56 20.93
N LEU A 249 -26.82 -22.94 20.31
CA LEU A 249 -25.99 -24.04 20.82
C LEU A 249 -25.36 -23.73 22.18
N ARG A 250 -24.91 -22.49 22.40
CA ARG A 250 -24.33 -22.06 23.68
C ARG A 250 -25.37 -22.05 24.78
N GLU A 251 -26.58 -21.54 24.51
CA GLU A 251 -27.67 -21.51 25.47
C GLU A 251 -28.14 -22.92 25.85
N TYR A 252 -28.19 -23.83 24.86
CA TYR A 252 -28.50 -25.24 25.11
C TYR A 252 -27.48 -25.93 26.03
N MET A 253 -26.19 -25.61 25.87
CA MET A 253 -25.08 -26.24 26.60
C MET A 253 -24.75 -25.58 27.95
N ALA A 254 -25.44 -24.50 28.34
CA ALA A 254 -25.17 -23.71 29.54
C ALA A 254 -25.93 -24.19 30.80
#